data_AF-W6UFN1-F1
#
_entry.id   AF-W6UFN1-F1
#
_cell.length_a   1.000
_cell.length_b   1.000
_cell.length_c   1.000
_cell.angle_alpha   90.00
_cell.angle_beta   90.00
_cell.angle_gamma   90.00
#
_symmetry.space_group_name_H-M   'P 1'
#
loop_
_entity.id
_entity.type
_entity.pdbx_description
1 polymer ?
#
loop_
_entity_poly.entity_id
_entity_poly.type
_entity_poly.pdbx_seq_one_letter_code
_entity_poly.pdbx_strand_id
1 'polypeptide(L)'
;MYFQPVYFSPKKLLNFWKNIGRETPWQLADDSVDGHACVDSLGNRTGNYIYDGGGIYLYLITKNEIKKLDYYAPHFFEKEVCPGRKGRISILKIEQLFDRHFHL
;
A
#
# COMPACT_ATOMS: atom_id res chain seq x y z
N MET A 1 16.94 14.64 -7.49
CA MET A 1 17.14 13.46 -6.62
C MET A 1 17.58 12.32 -7.51
N TYR A 2 18.67 11.63 -7.19
CA TYR A 2 19.17 10.48 -7.96
C TYR A 2 18.80 9.19 -7.24
N PHE A 3 18.65 8.11 -7.98
CA PHE A 3 18.41 6.79 -7.41
C PHE A 3 19.61 6.39 -6.52
N GLN A 4 19.35 6.13 -5.23
CA GLN A 4 20.37 5.70 -4.27
C GLN A 4 20.25 4.19 -4.02
N PRO A 5 21.18 3.35 -4.53
CA PRO A 5 21.14 1.93 -4.27
C PRO A 5 21.52 1.63 -2.82
N VAL A 6 20.70 0.83 -2.13
CA VAL A 6 21.02 0.33 -0.78
C VAL A 6 21.44 -1.14 -0.89
N TYR A 7 22.66 -1.44 -0.48
CA TYR A 7 23.20 -2.80 -0.52
C TYR A 7 22.63 -3.66 0.60
N PHE A 8 22.08 -4.82 0.23
CA PHE A 8 21.57 -5.83 1.15
C PHE A 8 22.46 -7.06 1.09
N SER A 9 22.76 -7.66 2.25
CA SER A 9 23.30 -9.02 2.26
C SER A 9 22.27 -10.00 1.69
N PRO A 10 22.68 -11.14 1.10
CA PRO A 10 21.75 -12.12 0.54
C PRO A 10 20.65 -12.55 1.52
N LYS A 11 21.00 -12.73 2.80
CA LYS A 11 20.04 -13.06 3.87
C LYS A 11 19.03 -11.94 4.11
N LYS A 12 19.48 -10.68 4.15
CA LYS A 12 18.60 -9.51 4.35
C LYS A 12 17.66 -9.34 3.15
N LEU A 13 18.19 -9.51 1.93
CA LEU A 13 17.40 -9.44 0.69
C LEU A 13 16.32 -10.52 0.63
N LEU A 14 16.68 -11.77 0.95
CA LEU A 14 15.73 -12.87 1.01
C LEU A 14 14.61 -12.60 2.03
N ASN A 15 14.97 -12.10 3.22
CA ASN A 15 13.99 -11.76 4.25
C ASN A 15 13.07 -10.61 3.83
N PHE A 16 13.62 -9.59 3.17
CA PHE A 16 12.83 -8.48 2.63
C PHE A 16 11.77 -8.98 1.65
N TRP A 17 12.17 -9.77 0.65
CA TRP A 17 11.24 -10.32 -0.33
C TRP A 17 10.23 -11.30 0.28
N LYS A 18 10.63 -12.11 1.28
CA LYS A 18 9.69 -12.96 2.02
C LYS A 18 8.64 -12.13 2.76
N ASN A 19 9.02 -10.99 3.35
CA ASN A 19 8.10 -10.13 4.06
C ASN A 19 7.12 -9.43 3.11
N ILE A 20 7.61 -8.90 1.98
CA ILE A 20 6.73 -8.35 0.94
C ILE A 20 5.77 -9.41 0.40
N GLY A 21 6.28 -10.62 0.13
CA GLY A 21 5.49 -11.72 -0.42
C GLY A 21 4.31 -12.16 0.47
N ARG A 22 4.37 -11.94 1.78
CA ARG A 22 3.28 -12.24 2.72
C ARG A 22 2.04 -11.36 2.51
N GLU A 23 2.22 -10.16 1.98
CA GLU A 23 1.12 -9.23 1.67
C GLU A 23 0.50 -9.48 0.28
N THR A 24 1.00 -10.48 -0.45
CA THR A 24 0.54 -10.89 -1.80
C THR A 24 0.21 -9.71 -2.74
N PRO A 25 1.16 -8.78 -3.04
CA PRO A 25 0.86 -7.49 -3.66
C PRO A 25 0.08 -7.57 -4.98
N TRP A 26 0.35 -8.60 -5.79
CA TRP A 26 -0.35 -8.84 -7.06
C TRP A 26 -1.85 -9.11 -6.90
N GLN A 27 -2.29 -9.59 -5.74
CA GLN A 27 -3.68 -9.90 -5.42
C GLN A 27 -4.39 -8.75 -4.68
N LEU A 28 -3.68 -7.67 -4.35
CA LEU A 28 -4.29 -6.53 -3.67
C LEU A 28 -5.22 -5.77 -4.62
N ALA A 29 -6.38 -5.39 -4.07
CA ALA A 29 -7.25 -4.36 -4.61
C ALA A 29 -6.83 -3.01 -4.00
N ASP A 30 -6.91 -1.97 -4.82
CA ASP A 30 -6.64 -0.60 -4.43
C ASP A 30 -7.93 0.24 -4.44
N ASP A 31 -7.80 1.54 -4.22
CA ASP A 31 -8.97 2.42 -4.15
C ASP A 31 -9.60 2.67 -5.54
N SER A 32 -8.96 2.26 -6.64
CA SER A 32 -9.57 2.25 -7.98
C SER A 32 -10.58 1.11 -8.15
N VAL A 33 -10.35 -0.01 -7.46
CA VAL A 33 -11.26 -1.17 -7.45
C VAL A 33 -12.31 -1.03 -6.35
N ASP A 34 -11.87 -0.77 -5.12
CA ASP A 34 -12.74 -0.76 -3.94
C ASP A 34 -13.41 0.61 -3.70
N GLY A 35 -12.96 1.65 -4.39
CA GLY A 35 -13.37 3.04 -4.17
C GLY A 35 -12.72 3.65 -2.92
N HIS A 36 -12.39 4.94 -2.93
CA HIS A 36 -11.77 5.61 -1.78
C HIS A 36 -12.75 5.85 -0.60
N ALA A 37 -14.05 5.89 -0.87
CA ALA A 37 -15.07 6.14 0.14
C ALA A 37 -15.16 5.03 1.18
N CYS A 38 -15.62 5.38 2.38
CA CYS A 38 -15.99 4.41 3.40
C CYS A 38 -17.31 3.74 3.04
N VAL A 39 -17.54 2.54 3.55
CA VAL A 39 -18.81 1.82 3.39
C VAL A 39 -19.37 1.47 4.76
N ASP A 40 -20.68 1.61 4.95
CA ASP A 40 -21.36 1.14 6.16
C ASP A 40 -21.58 -0.38 6.14
N SER A 41 -22.19 -0.91 7.20
CA SER A 41 -22.53 -2.34 7.33
C SER A 41 -23.52 -2.84 6.29
N LEU A 42 -24.18 -1.95 5.55
CA LEU A 42 -25.13 -2.25 4.48
C LEU A 42 -24.48 -2.10 3.09
N GLY A 43 -23.19 -1.73 3.03
CA GLY A 43 -22.45 -1.51 1.79
C GLY A 43 -22.71 -0.15 1.14
N ASN A 44 -23.42 0.77 1.80
CA ASN A 44 -23.63 2.11 1.27
C ASN A 44 -22.38 2.95 1.49
N ARG A 45 -22.03 3.76 0.49
CA ARG A 45 -20.92 4.71 0.63
C ARG A 45 -21.26 5.76 1.68
N THR A 46 -20.39 5.87 2.68
CA THR A 46 -20.50 6.85 3.76
C THR A 46 -19.37 7.85 3.70
N GLY A 47 -19.71 9.12 3.92
CA GLY A 47 -18.78 10.23 4.08
C GLY A 47 -17.92 10.53 2.84
N ASN A 48 -18.21 11.66 2.19
CA ASN A 48 -17.30 12.24 1.21
C ASN A 48 -16.15 12.94 1.93
N TYR A 49 -15.23 12.16 2.48
CA TYR A 49 -14.04 12.68 3.14
C TYR A 49 -13.02 13.09 2.09
N ILE A 50 -12.71 14.39 2.03
CA ILE A 50 -11.57 14.91 1.31
C ILE A 50 -10.50 15.23 2.35
N TYR A 51 -9.32 14.64 2.21
CA TYR A 51 -8.22 14.80 3.14
C TYR A 51 -6.92 14.92 2.35
N ASP A 52 -6.23 16.04 2.54
CA ASP A 52 -4.95 16.31 1.90
C ASP A 52 -3.81 15.62 2.66
N GLY A 53 -3.83 14.28 2.67
CA GLY A 53 -2.89 13.43 3.41
C GLY A 53 -1.83 12.78 2.53
N GLY A 54 -1.83 13.06 1.23
CA GLY A 54 -1.05 12.31 0.25
C GLY A 54 -1.63 10.91 -0.03
N GLY A 55 -0.99 10.19 -0.95
CA GLY A 55 -1.38 8.83 -1.33
C GLY A 55 -0.16 7.92 -1.45
N ILE A 56 -0.39 6.62 -1.40
CA ILE A 56 0.65 5.62 -1.62
C ILE A 56 0.44 4.99 -2.99
N TYR A 57 1.47 5.05 -3.83
CA TYR A 57 1.52 4.41 -5.14
C TYR A 57 2.49 3.24 -5.11
N LEU A 58 2.03 2.04 -5.47
CA LEU A 58 2.89 0.86 -5.63
C LEU A 58 2.88 0.40 -7.09
N TYR A 59 4.05 0.37 -7.70
CA TYR A 59 4.26 -0.16 -9.05
C TYR A 59 4.87 -1.56 -8.95
N LEU A 60 4.13 -2.56 -9.41
CA LEU A 60 4.58 -3.94 -9.52
C LEU A 60 4.98 -4.20 -10.97
N ILE A 61 6.27 -4.44 -11.20
CA ILE A 61 6.84 -4.52 -12.54
C ILE A 61 7.34 -5.94 -12.77
N THR A 62 6.82 -6.59 -13.81
CA THR A 62 7.38 -7.84 -14.37
C THR A 62 7.89 -7.58 -15.78
N LYS A 63 8.42 -8.62 -16.42
CA LYS A 63 8.78 -8.58 -17.84
C LYS A 63 7.57 -8.31 -18.75
N ASN A 64 6.38 -8.74 -18.35
CA ASN A 64 5.21 -8.78 -19.23
C ASN A 64 4.18 -7.69 -18.91
N GLU A 65 4.17 -7.18 -17.68
CA GLU A 65 3.15 -6.25 -17.22
C GLU A 65 3.66 -5.32 -16.12
N ILE A 66 3.02 -4.14 -16.05
CA ILE A 66 3.16 -3.19 -14.94
C ILE A 66 1.78 -3.02 -14.33
N LYS A 67 1.63 -3.43 -13.06
CA LYS A 67 0.42 -3.18 -12.27
C LYS A 67 0.68 -1.99 -11.35
N LYS A 68 -0.17 -0.96 -11.45
CA LYS A 68 -0.21 0.16 -10.50
C LYS A 68 -1.28 -0.11 -9.45
N LEU A 69 -0.95 0.13 -8.18
CA LEU A 69 -1.90 0.23 -7.09
C LEU A 69 -1.88 1.67 -6.55
N ASP A 70 -3.06 2.21 -6.26
CA ASP A 70 -3.29 3.59 -5.88
C ASP A 70 -4.19 3.67 -4.62
N TYR A 71 -3.61 4.16 -3.53
CA TYR A 71 -4.31 4.29 -2.24
C TYR A 71 -4.34 5.76 -1.82
N TYR A 72 -5.54 6.31 -1.66
CA TYR A 72 -5.73 7.69 -1.26
C TYR A 72 -5.76 7.81 0.27
N ALA A 73 -4.85 8.62 0.82
CA ALA A 73 -4.71 8.89 2.26
C ALA A 73 -4.88 7.64 3.16
N PRO A 74 -4.20 6.49 2.87
CA PRO A 74 -4.48 5.22 3.53
C PRO A 74 -4.28 5.28 5.04
N HIS A 75 -3.31 6.08 5.53
CA HIS A 75 -3.10 6.30 6.97
C HIS A 75 -4.33 6.89 7.65
N PHE A 76 -4.93 7.93 7.07
CA PHE A 76 -6.10 8.61 7.62
C PHE A 76 -7.31 7.68 7.61
N PHE A 77 -7.62 7.06 6.46
CA PHE A 77 -8.79 6.21 6.36
C PHE A 77 -8.70 4.95 7.21
N GLU A 78 -7.56 4.28 7.22
CA GLU A 78 -7.39 3.04 7.99
C GLU A 78 -7.31 3.30 9.50
N LYS A 79 -6.83 4.48 9.94
CA LYS A 79 -6.70 4.78 11.37
C LYS A 79 -7.92 5.48 11.96
N GLU A 80 -8.57 6.36 11.21
CA GLU A 80 -9.50 7.35 11.78
C GLU A 80 -10.93 7.29 11.23
N VAL A 81 -11.13 6.76 10.01
CA VAL A 81 -12.44 6.87 9.32
C VAL A 81 -13.14 5.54 9.11
N CYS A 82 -12.48 4.60 8.45
CA CYS A 82 -13.03 3.28 8.15
C CYS A 82 -11.93 2.21 8.12
N PRO A 83 -11.47 1.76 9.32
CA PRO A 83 -10.50 0.69 9.44
C PRO A 83 -11.01 -0.63 8.87
N GLY A 84 -10.08 -1.50 8.48
CA GLY A 84 -10.32 -2.91 8.17
C GLY A 84 -10.18 -3.27 6.71
N ARG A 85 -9.87 -2.33 5.81
CA ARG A 85 -9.71 -2.68 4.39
C ARG A 85 -8.38 -3.38 4.17
N LYS A 86 -8.44 -4.64 3.76
CA LYS A 86 -7.25 -5.48 3.53
C LYS A 86 -6.20 -4.80 2.63
N GLY A 87 -6.62 -4.16 1.53
CA GLY A 87 -5.72 -3.43 0.64
C GLY A 87 -4.94 -2.32 1.35
N ARG A 88 -5.64 -1.48 2.14
CA ARG A 88 -5.05 -0.38 2.92
C ARG A 88 -4.10 -0.89 4.00
N ILE A 89 -4.51 -1.91 4.75
CA ILE A 89 -3.65 -2.53 5.76
C ILE A 89 -2.37 -3.08 5.13
N SER A 90 -2.49 -3.78 4.00
CA SER A 90 -1.34 -4.38 3.33
C SER A 90 -0.40 -3.33 2.73
N ILE A 91 -0.90 -2.27 2.11
CA ILE A 91 -0.02 -1.22 1.57
C ILE A 91 0.73 -0.48 2.69
N LEU A 92 0.08 -0.22 3.83
CA LEU A 92 0.72 0.42 4.99
C LEU A 92 1.83 -0.46 5.58
N LYS A 93 1.64 -1.78 5.61
CA LYS A 93 2.70 -2.71 6.02
C LYS A 93 3.86 -2.74 5.02
N ILE A 94 3.58 -2.65 3.73
CA ILE A 94 4.62 -2.58 2.68
C ILE A 94 5.42 -1.30 2.85
N GLU A 95 4.77 -0.14 2.98
CA GLU A 95 5.42 1.15 3.24
C GLU A 95 6.32 1.07 4.48
N GLN A 96 5.81 0.58 5.61
CA GLN A 96 6.61 0.38 6.83
C GLN A 96 7.81 -0.57 6.64
N LEU A 97 7.72 -1.54 5.72
CA LEU A 97 8.87 -2.38 5.38
C LEU A 97 9.91 -1.58 4.61
N PHE A 98 9.50 -0.68 3.71
CA PHE A 98 10.43 0.19 2.98
C PHE A 98 11.07 1.24 3.90
N ASP A 99 10.31 1.92 4.75
CA ASP A 99 10.83 2.95 5.67
C ASP A 99 11.92 2.39 6.59
N ARG A 100 11.70 1.19 7.13
CA ARG A 100 12.67 0.49 7.99
C ARG A 100 13.99 0.16 7.32
N HIS A 101 14.02 0.16 5.99
CA HIS A 101 15.12 -0.39 5.21
C HIS A 101 15.81 0.63 4.32
N PHE A 102 15.09 1.67 3.91
CA PHE A 102 15.54 2.69 2.98
C PHE A 102 15.42 4.11 3.54
N HIS A 103 14.83 4.29 4.73
CA HIS A 103 14.64 5.59 5.37
C HIS A 103 13.99 6.62 4.41
N LEU A 104 12.85 6.21 3.84
CA LEU A 104 12.02 7.06 3.00
C LEU A 104 11.36 8.17 3.82
#